data_AF-A0A9W9QBW0-F1
#
_entry.id   AF-A0A9W9QBW0-F1
#
_cell.length_a   1.000
_cell.length_b   1.000
_cell.length_c   1.000
_cell.angle_alpha   90.00
_cell.angle_beta   90.00
_cell.angle_gamma   90.00
#
_symmetry.space_group_name_H-M   'P 1'
#
loop_
_entity.id
_entity.type
_entity.pdbx_description
1 polymer ?
#
loop_
_entity_poly.entity_id
_entity_poly.type
_entity_poly.pdbx_seq_one_letter_code
_entity_poly.pdbx_strand_id
1 'polypeptide(L)'
;MDQLRKGAREALEKNPGKLPKDSFPFASTAREFELDQLWQDIVAQDHSTHRKICESLVLTTGFISHWEITLPNNAGPRSLDHTETKAVNNLFNWASNAALPSSDFAINFEETAGLSDDIDQSQTESQSRSALALELLLALNKTLANTPKPSPDVVADVLLAGACFKNKANPWTTSDSHETASKLIDTWTQTARQNNTFWPAIDIILKERIRPLFANTRNPAITSAGRKNFHPQTLPRFGSNGLDESAKPWKTTDVYVASVLSWILSQYNPEDKLQFETHFPLFVPTILAMIDDNNLPFKTEGCRLLSQLLLPIRESGSDILRRTNLTSVFEEAVTPCLLSIPTITPEDMSLTLLGVAYPALLDTLKTAYSGNFQSGQDKEAYTTGLANILRSNLISSFHHISSSTPASGSTTASFPYPRLSSFLLERITTFIDELGIHTTKYLQELIPVLYTTLSNPFGTAHPPLLRAATAATQTVIKNAHPRIWRWRGEILSGSSSCWLHIAADENKESAPQLDKLKSELQQTTRLLKHVLQNPVPIAGDTPEPGQQQAMESMQEELQSLVDADLELKLLYN
;
A
#
# COMPACT_ATOMS: atom_id res chain seq x y z
N MET A 1 38.75 -25.75 10.28
CA MET A 1 37.67 -25.22 9.41
C MET A 1 36.85 -26.32 8.74
N ASP A 2 37.44 -27.26 7.99
CA ASP A 2 36.66 -28.26 7.22
C ASP A 2 35.77 -29.19 8.06
N GLN A 3 36.22 -29.61 9.25
CA GLN A 3 35.39 -30.42 10.17
C GLN A 3 34.17 -29.63 10.69
N LEU A 4 34.34 -28.33 10.98
CA LEU A 4 33.22 -27.46 11.37
C LEU A 4 32.24 -27.26 10.21
N ARG A 5 32.74 -27.12 8.98
CA ARG A 5 31.93 -27.01 7.77
C ARG A 5 31.11 -28.27 7.51
N LYS A 6 31.71 -29.46 7.69
CA LYS A 6 31.00 -30.74 7.66
C LYS A 6 29.89 -30.79 8.71
N GLY A 7 30.19 -30.37 9.94
CA GLY A 7 29.19 -30.27 11.01
C GLY A 7 28.05 -29.31 10.69
N ALA A 8 28.36 -28.12 10.16
CA ALA A 8 27.36 -27.14 9.74
C ALA A 8 26.44 -27.71 8.65
N ARG A 9 26.99 -28.45 7.68
CA ARG A 9 26.21 -29.13 6.63
C ARG A 9 25.24 -30.15 7.21
N GLU A 10 25.72 -31.03 8.10
CA GLU A 10 24.88 -32.05 8.77
C GLU A 10 23.78 -31.42 9.64
N ALA A 11 24.04 -30.26 10.24
CA ALA A 11 23.04 -29.53 11.03
C ALA A 11 21.98 -28.86 10.15
N LEU A 12 22.38 -28.25 9.02
CA LEU A 12 21.47 -27.63 8.06
C LEU A 12 20.56 -28.66 7.37
N GLU A 13 21.03 -29.91 7.19
CA GLU A 13 20.19 -31.02 6.72
C GLU A 13 19.06 -31.37 7.69
N LYS A 14 19.27 -31.19 8.99
CA LYS A 14 18.25 -31.49 10.02
C LYS A 14 17.30 -30.33 10.27
N ASN A 15 17.81 -29.10 10.26
CA ASN A 15 17.02 -27.88 10.48
C ASN A 15 17.51 -26.76 9.55
N PRO A 16 16.98 -26.67 8.31
CA PRO A 16 17.32 -25.60 7.38
C PRO A 16 17.06 -24.22 7.98
N GLY A 17 17.97 -23.28 7.76
CA GLY A 17 17.80 -21.87 8.16
C GLY A 17 17.89 -21.59 9.68
N LYS A 18 18.21 -22.59 10.50
CA LYS A 18 18.38 -22.40 11.96
C LYS A 18 19.81 -22.65 12.38
N LEU A 19 20.26 -21.86 13.37
CA LEU A 19 21.54 -22.11 14.02
C LEU A 19 21.48 -23.45 14.79
N PRO A 20 22.53 -24.29 14.70
CA PRO A 20 22.62 -25.54 15.44
C PRO A 20 22.59 -25.29 16.95
N LYS A 21 21.75 -26.04 17.68
CA LYS A 21 21.66 -25.95 19.16
C LYS A 21 22.82 -26.65 19.86
N ASP A 22 23.32 -27.73 19.27
CA ASP A 22 24.45 -28.49 19.80
C ASP A 22 25.74 -27.76 19.41
N SER A 23 26.44 -27.22 20.41
CA SER A 23 27.66 -26.46 20.20
C SER A 23 28.74 -27.35 19.58
N PHE A 24 29.03 -27.14 18.30
CA PHE A 24 30.29 -27.58 17.69
C PHE A 24 31.47 -27.02 18.48
N PRO A 25 32.71 -27.53 18.34
CA PRO A 25 33.88 -27.04 19.06
C PRO A 25 34.33 -25.62 18.61
N PHE A 26 33.41 -24.73 18.28
CA PHE A 26 33.62 -23.32 17.92
C PHE A 26 34.47 -22.58 18.94
N ALA A 27 34.33 -22.87 20.24
CA ALA A 27 35.13 -22.27 21.28
C ALA A 27 36.64 -22.59 21.18
N SER A 28 37.01 -23.78 20.68
CA SER A 28 38.42 -24.14 20.47
C SER A 28 38.99 -23.46 19.23
N THR A 29 38.23 -23.42 18.13
CA THR A 29 38.64 -22.77 16.88
C THR A 29 38.68 -21.23 16.99
N ALA A 30 37.76 -20.62 17.73
CA ALA A 30 37.74 -19.17 17.97
C ALA A 30 38.94 -18.66 18.79
N ARG A 31 39.63 -19.56 19.51
CA ARG A 31 40.86 -19.24 20.26
C ARG A 31 42.13 -19.34 19.41
N GLU A 32 42.08 -20.05 18.29
CA GLU A 32 43.25 -20.36 17.44
C GLU A 32 43.32 -19.50 16.18
N PHE A 33 42.20 -18.90 15.74
CA PHE A 33 42.11 -18.14 14.49
C PHE A 33 41.80 -16.66 14.74
N GLU A 34 42.37 -15.80 13.91
CA GLU A 34 42.09 -14.36 13.87
C GLU A 34 40.95 -14.04 12.87
N LEU A 35 40.34 -12.85 12.99
CA LEU A 35 39.20 -12.44 12.15
C LEU A 35 39.55 -12.31 10.67
N ASP A 36 40.78 -11.90 10.37
CA ASP A 36 41.30 -11.79 9.01
C ASP A 36 41.42 -13.17 8.35
N GLN A 37 41.90 -14.19 9.09
CA GLN A 37 42.00 -15.56 8.64
C GLN A 37 40.61 -16.17 8.38
N LEU A 38 39.64 -15.88 9.24
CA LEU A 38 38.24 -16.24 9.01
C LEU A 38 37.71 -15.63 7.71
N TRP A 39 37.97 -14.34 7.48
CA TRP A 39 37.54 -13.67 6.25
C TRP A 39 38.20 -14.29 5.00
N GLN A 40 39.49 -14.61 5.04
CA GLN A 40 40.17 -15.28 3.93
C GLN A 40 39.59 -16.68 3.64
N ASP A 41 39.24 -17.44 4.68
CA ASP A 41 38.57 -18.73 4.50
C ASP A 41 37.20 -18.58 3.84
N ILE A 42 36.40 -17.59 4.25
CA ILE A 42 35.09 -17.30 3.62
C ILE A 42 35.27 -16.96 2.14
N VAL A 43 36.21 -16.08 1.79
CA VAL A 43 36.46 -15.66 0.41
C VAL A 43 36.94 -16.82 -0.47
N ALA A 44 37.68 -17.78 0.10
CA ALA A 44 38.15 -18.95 -0.62
C ALA A 44 37.06 -19.98 -0.93
N GLN A 45 35.89 -19.90 -0.27
CA GLN A 45 34.79 -20.83 -0.50
C GLN A 45 33.94 -20.49 -1.73
N ASP A 46 33.28 -21.52 -2.25
CA ASP A 46 32.30 -21.40 -3.32
C ASP A 46 30.94 -20.94 -2.75
N HIS A 47 30.47 -19.78 -3.23
CA HIS A 47 29.18 -19.18 -2.85
C HIS A 47 28.14 -19.22 -3.99
N SER A 48 28.28 -20.17 -4.92
CA SER A 48 27.39 -20.31 -6.08
C SER A 48 25.93 -20.66 -5.76
N THR A 49 25.65 -21.22 -4.57
CA THR A 49 24.29 -21.64 -4.19
C THR A 49 23.93 -21.15 -2.79
N HIS A 50 22.63 -20.93 -2.56
CA HIS A 50 22.09 -20.51 -1.26
C HIS A 50 22.56 -21.45 -0.13
N ARG A 51 22.50 -22.76 -0.37
CA ARG A 51 22.96 -23.78 0.60
C ARG A 51 24.43 -23.64 1.00
N LYS A 52 25.34 -23.35 0.07
CA LYS A 52 26.78 -23.17 0.39
C LYS A 52 27.03 -21.88 1.18
N ILE A 53 26.26 -20.83 0.87
CA ILE A 53 26.28 -19.59 1.65
C ILE A 53 25.80 -19.87 3.09
N CYS A 54 24.71 -20.63 3.26
CA CYS A 54 24.22 -21.04 4.59
C CYS A 54 25.28 -21.78 5.41
N GLU A 55 26.04 -22.71 4.81
CA GLU A 55 27.13 -23.42 5.49
C GLU A 55 28.18 -22.43 6.05
N SER A 56 28.56 -21.45 5.24
CA SER A 56 29.52 -20.41 5.61
C SER A 56 28.95 -19.47 6.69
N LEU A 57 27.67 -19.10 6.61
CA LEU A 57 26.99 -18.25 7.58
C LEU A 57 26.90 -18.92 8.97
N VAL A 58 26.52 -20.20 9.03
CA VAL A 58 26.46 -20.96 10.29
C VAL A 58 27.85 -21.03 10.94
N LEU A 59 28.88 -21.37 10.16
CA LEU A 59 30.24 -21.45 10.66
C LEU A 59 30.70 -20.10 11.21
N THR A 60 30.51 -19.04 10.44
CA THR A 60 30.92 -17.68 10.81
C THR A 60 30.17 -17.20 12.04
N THR A 61 28.86 -17.44 12.13
CA THR A 61 28.05 -17.05 13.30
C THR A 61 28.50 -17.80 14.56
N GLY A 62 28.79 -19.10 14.44
CA GLY A 62 29.33 -19.92 15.52
C GLY A 62 30.69 -19.41 16.00
N PHE A 63 31.57 -19.04 15.07
CA PHE A 63 32.88 -18.44 15.37
C PHE A 63 32.74 -17.11 16.10
N ILE A 64 32.00 -16.15 15.52
CA ILE A 64 31.82 -14.79 16.06
C ILE A 64 31.19 -14.83 17.45
N SER A 65 30.22 -15.72 17.68
CA SER A 65 29.55 -15.84 18.99
C SER A 65 30.48 -16.28 20.12
N HIS A 66 31.63 -16.91 19.80
CA HIS A 66 32.63 -17.37 20.77
C HIS A 66 33.94 -16.58 20.69
N TRP A 67 34.00 -15.55 19.85
CA TRP A 67 35.19 -14.73 19.68
C TRP A 67 35.27 -13.71 20.82
N GLU A 68 36.28 -13.84 21.68
CA GLU A 68 36.46 -13.00 22.86
C GLU A 68 37.14 -11.67 22.51
N ILE A 69 36.38 -10.57 22.60
CA ILE A 69 36.90 -9.22 22.40
C ILE A 69 37.50 -8.61 23.67
N THR A 70 37.35 -9.26 24.82
CA THR A 70 37.80 -8.76 26.12
C THR A 70 39.24 -9.20 26.40
N LEU A 71 40.10 -8.26 26.82
CA LEU A 71 41.46 -8.59 27.26
C LEU A 71 41.42 -9.54 28.48
N PRO A 72 42.42 -10.43 28.64
CA PRO A 72 42.55 -11.24 29.85
C PRO A 72 42.50 -10.36 31.11
N ASN A 73 41.83 -10.83 32.16
CA ASN A 73 41.64 -10.15 33.45
C ASN A 73 40.72 -8.90 33.45
N ASN A 74 39.71 -8.82 32.57
CA ASN A 74 38.73 -7.73 32.51
C ASN A 74 39.36 -6.34 32.26
N ALA A 75 40.50 -6.27 31.56
CA ALA A 75 41.22 -5.03 31.28
C ALA A 75 40.57 -4.13 30.20
N GLY A 76 39.30 -4.34 29.88
CA GLY A 76 38.55 -3.60 28.85
C GLY A 76 38.51 -4.30 27.48
N PRO A 77 37.81 -3.69 26.50
CA PRO A 77 37.74 -4.21 25.13
C PRO A 77 39.11 -4.11 24.44
N ARG A 78 39.52 -5.19 23.76
CA ARG A 78 40.68 -5.23 22.87
C ARG A 78 40.44 -4.22 21.73
N SER A 79 41.40 -3.33 21.51
CA SER A 79 41.40 -2.50 20.31
C SER A 79 41.66 -3.40 19.11
N LEU A 80 40.79 -3.31 18.10
CA LEU A 80 41.03 -3.97 16.83
C LEU A 80 42.20 -3.30 16.12
N ASP A 81 43.06 -4.10 15.50
CA ASP A 81 44.04 -3.56 14.56
C ASP A 81 43.36 -3.20 13.21
N HIS A 82 44.14 -2.65 12.27
CA HIS A 82 43.60 -2.27 10.96
C HIS A 82 43.08 -3.49 10.18
N THR A 83 43.79 -4.61 10.23
CA THR A 83 43.45 -5.84 9.48
C THR A 83 42.15 -6.46 10.00
N GLU A 84 41.98 -6.54 11.31
CA GLU A 84 40.77 -6.98 12.01
C GLU A 84 39.60 -6.04 11.74
N THR A 85 39.81 -4.72 11.80
CA THR A 85 38.77 -3.72 11.48
C THR A 85 38.27 -3.89 10.03
N LYS A 86 39.18 -4.15 9.09
CA LYS A 86 38.83 -4.41 7.69
C LYS A 86 38.04 -5.72 7.55
N ALA A 87 38.46 -6.77 8.24
CA ALA A 87 37.75 -8.05 8.25
C ALA A 87 36.32 -7.90 8.80
N VAL A 88 36.14 -7.15 9.90
CA VAL A 88 34.83 -6.83 10.48
C VAL A 88 33.92 -6.11 9.47
N ASN A 89 34.41 -5.06 8.81
CA ASN A 89 33.63 -4.33 7.80
C ASN A 89 33.23 -5.24 6.63
N ASN A 90 34.14 -6.10 6.19
CA ASN A 90 33.84 -7.08 5.14
C ASN A 90 32.78 -8.10 5.59
N LEU A 91 32.83 -8.55 6.85
CA LEU A 91 31.84 -9.46 7.42
C LEU A 91 30.46 -8.81 7.49
N PHE A 92 30.36 -7.55 7.91
CA PHE A 92 29.09 -6.81 7.88
C PHE A 92 28.55 -6.68 6.46
N ASN A 93 29.38 -6.24 5.51
CA ASN A 93 28.96 -6.08 4.12
C ASN A 93 28.51 -7.41 3.49
N TRP A 94 29.28 -8.49 3.71
CA TRP A 94 28.95 -9.83 3.22
C TRP A 94 27.64 -10.35 3.83
N ALA A 95 27.46 -10.23 5.14
CA ALA A 95 26.25 -10.66 5.81
C ALA A 95 25.03 -9.84 5.37
N SER A 96 25.16 -8.51 5.23
CA SER A 96 24.10 -7.66 4.71
C SER A 96 23.70 -8.03 3.28
N ASN A 97 24.66 -8.29 2.39
CA ASN A 97 24.39 -8.74 1.02
C ASN A 97 23.75 -10.13 0.99
N ALA A 98 24.20 -11.05 1.84
CA ALA A 98 23.62 -12.39 1.95
C ALA A 98 22.19 -12.37 2.50
N ALA A 99 21.83 -11.35 3.28
CA ALA A 99 20.48 -11.16 3.80
C ALA A 99 19.49 -10.62 2.76
N LEU A 100 19.95 -10.03 1.65
CA LEU A 100 19.04 -9.49 0.63
C LEU A 100 18.22 -10.61 -0.04
N PRO A 101 16.92 -10.42 -0.27
CA PRO A 101 16.08 -11.37 -0.99
C PRO A 101 16.64 -11.68 -2.38
N SER A 102 16.56 -12.94 -2.79
CA SER A 102 17.07 -13.37 -4.11
C SER A 102 16.10 -13.04 -5.24
N SER A 103 16.62 -13.09 -6.47
CA SER A 103 15.83 -12.97 -7.71
C SER A 103 14.78 -14.08 -7.88
N ASP A 104 14.90 -15.19 -7.15
CA ASP A 104 13.94 -16.30 -7.18
C ASP A 104 12.52 -15.86 -6.78
N PHE A 105 12.39 -14.72 -6.09
CA PHE A 105 11.11 -14.14 -5.70
C PHE A 105 10.46 -13.25 -6.76
N ALA A 106 11.12 -12.97 -7.89
CA ALA A 106 10.54 -12.15 -8.97
C ALA A 106 9.25 -12.75 -9.52
N ILE A 107 9.20 -14.07 -9.63
CA ILE A 107 8.04 -14.81 -10.13
C ILE A 107 6.78 -14.61 -9.28
N ASN A 108 6.90 -14.30 -7.97
CA ASN A 108 5.75 -14.02 -7.11
C ASN A 108 5.02 -12.73 -7.49
N PHE A 109 5.67 -11.87 -8.29
CA PHE A 109 5.08 -10.64 -8.79
C PHE A 109 4.62 -10.78 -10.24
N GLU A 110 4.75 -11.94 -10.88
CA GLU A 110 4.24 -12.19 -12.23
C GLU A 110 2.79 -12.69 -12.17
N GLU A 111 1.90 -12.07 -12.98
CA GLU A 111 0.46 -12.36 -12.94
C GLU A 111 0.09 -13.75 -13.48
N THR A 112 0.93 -14.34 -14.33
CA THR A 112 0.63 -15.57 -15.09
C THR A 112 1.51 -16.76 -14.72
N ALA A 113 2.49 -16.57 -13.83
CA ALA A 113 3.48 -17.60 -13.54
C ALA A 113 3.01 -18.53 -12.41
N GLY A 114 3.12 -19.84 -12.66
CA GLY A 114 2.93 -20.86 -11.62
C GLY A 114 4.25 -21.16 -10.91
N LEU A 115 4.18 -21.42 -9.61
CA LEU A 115 5.33 -21.90 -8.85
C LEU A 115 5.56 -23.39 -9.17
N SER A 116 6.78 -23.74 -9.56
CA SER A 116 7.22 -25.14 -9.65
C SER A 116 7.89 -25.58 -8.35
N ASP A 117 7.93 -26.89 -8.09
CA ASP A 117 8.59 -27.45 -6.92
C ASP A 117 10.06 -26.99 -6.78
N ASP A 118 10.76 -26.85 -7.92
CA ASP A 118 12.16 -26.38 -7.94
C ASP A 118 12.28 -24.91 -7.49
N ILE A 119 11.32 -24.06 -7.87
CA ILE A 119 11.29 -22.64 -7.48
C ILE A 119 10.96 -22.52 -6.00
N ASP A 120 9.97 -23.27 -5.52
CA ASP A 120 9.60 -23.28 -4.10
C ASP A 120 10.76 -23.74 -3.21
N GLN A 121 11.52 -24.75 -3.66
CA GLN A 121 12.74 -25.17 -2.98
C GLN A 121 13.79 -24.05 -2.97
N SER A 122 14.06 -23.41 -4.11
CA SER A 122 15.03 -22.29 -4.20
C SER A 122 14.65 -21.12 -3.28
N GLN A 123 13.36 -20.76 -3.25
CA GLN A 123 12.83 -19.72 -2.36
C GLN A 123 13.00 -20.08 -0.89
N THR A 124 12.75 -21.33 -0.51
CA THR A 124 12.94 -21.83 0.86
C THR A 124 14.42 -21.79 1.27
N GLU A 125 15.34 -22.15 0.36
CA GLU A 125 16.79 -22.02 0.59
C GLU A 125 17.21 -20.56 0.73
N SER A 126 16.64 -19.66 -0.07
CA SER A 126 16.89 -18.21 0.01
C SER A 126 16.37 -17.59 1.32
N GLN A 127 15.20 -18.01 1.79
CA GLN A 127 14.67 -17.63 3.12
C GLN A 127 15.61 -18.08 4.23
N SER A 128 16.10 -19.32 4.15
CA SER A 128 17.05 -19.90 5.11
C SER A 128 18.36 -19.12 5.14
N ARG A 129 18.91 -18.78 3.96
CA ARG A 129 20.11 -17.94 3.81
C ARG A 129 19.90 -16.58 4.47
N SER A 130 18.78 -15.93 4.18
CA SER A 130 18.47 -14.61 4.70
C SER A 130 18.35 -14.60 6.22
N ALA A 131 17.65 -15.59 6.79
CA ALA A 131 17.50 -15.73 8.23
C ALA A 131 18.85 -15.91 8.94
N LEU A 132 19.72 -16.79 8.43
CA LEU A 132 21.06 -17.01 8.98
C LEU A 132 21.95 -15.77 8.86
N ALA A 133 21.82 -15.00 7.78
CA ALA A 133 22.56 -13.77 7.59
C ALA A 133 22.14 -12.68 8.59
N LEU A 134 20.84 -12.55 8.87
CA LEU A 134 20.33 -11.66 9.92
C LEU A 134 20.82 -12.07 11.31
N GLU A 135 20.88 -13.36 11.61
CA GLU A 135 21.44 -13.87 12.87
C GLU A 135 22.95 -13.56 12.98
N LEU A 136 23.70 -13.69 11.89
CA LEU A 136 25.11 -13.28 11.86
C LEU A 136 25.26 -11.79 12.15
N LEU A 137 24.42 -10.93 11.55
CA LEU A 137 24.42 -9.49 11.82
C LEU A 137 24.11 -9.16 13.29
N LEU A 138 23.19 -9.89 13.92
CA LEU A 138 22.94 -9.77 15.37
C LEU A 138 24.15 -10.21 16.20
N ALA A 139 24.77 -11.33 15.85
CA ALA A 139 25.95 -11.84 16.56
C ALA A 139 27.14 -10.86 16.44
N LEU A 140 27.36 -10.29 15.25
CA LEU A 140 28.36 -9.24 15.01
C LEU A 140 28.05 -8.00 15.85
N ASN A 141 26.81 -7.50 15.82
CA ASN A 141 26.41 -6.33 16.61
C ASN A 141 26.61 -6.54 18.12
N LYS A 142 26.28 -7.72 18.64
CA LYS A 142 26.44 -8.04 20.06
C LYS A 142 27.92 -8.11 20.46
N THR A 143 28.74 -8.78 19.65
CA THR A 143 30.15 -9.04 19.95
C THR A 143 31.01 -7.78 19.80
N LEU A 144 30.65 -6.93 18.83
CA LEU A 144 31.39 -5.73 18.46
C LEU A 144 30.77 -4.45 19.03
N ALA A 145 29.85 -4.55 20.00
CA ALA A 145 29.15 -3.40 20.59
C ALA A 145 30.08 -2.31 21.15
N ASN A 146 31.31 -2.67 21.53
CA ASN A 146 32.31 -1.79 22.13
C ASN A 146 33.45 -1.39 21.18
N THR A 147 33.37 -1.72 19.89
CA THR A 147 34.41 -1.38 18.91
C THR A 147 34.19 0.00 18.29
N PRO A 148 35.19 0.58 17.59
CA PRO A 148 35.04 1.88 16.92
C PRO A 148 33.82 1.92 16.00
N LYS A 149 33.24 3.11 15.88
CA LYS A 149 31.95 3.33 15.20
C LYS A 149 32.00 2.82 13.76
N PRO A 150 31.00 2.03 13.30
CA PRO A 150 30.94 1.56 11.92
C PRO A 150 30.81 2.73 10.94
N SER A 151 31.38 2.57 9.74
CA SER A 151 31.27 3.57 8.68
C SER A 151 29.81 3.78 8.25
N PRO A 152 29.45 4.94 7.68
CA PRO A 152 28.11 5.17 7.12
C PRO A 152 27.70 4.11 6.10
N ASP A 153 28.64 3.57 5.31
CA ASP A 153 28.38 2.45 4.39
C ASP A 153 27.92 1.18 5.10
N VAL A 154 28.59 0.78 6.19
CA VAL A 154 28.20 -0.40 6.97
C VAL A 154 26.83 -0.18 7.60
N VAL A 155 26.56 1.02 8.13
CA VAL A 155 25.23 1.38 8.64
C VAL A 155 24.18 1.28 7.53
N ALA A 156 24.48 1.79 6.33
CA ALA A 156 23.59 1.72 5.18
C ALA A 156 23.27 0.28 4.78
N ASP A 157 24.29 -0.59 4.67
CA ASP A 157 24.13 -1.98 4.28
C ASP A 157 23.30 -2.77 5.32
N VAL A 158 23.52 -2.55 6.62
CA VAL A 158 22.74 -3.21 7.69
C VAL A 158 21.29 -2.73 7.75
N LEU A 159 21.06 -1.41 7.63
CA LEU A 159 19.71 -0.85 7.60
C LEU A 159 18.94 -1.34 6.36
N LEU A 160 19.60 -1.39 5.19
CA LEU A 160 19.04 -1.93 3.95
C LEU A 160 18.60 -3.38 4.14
N ALA A 161 19.50 -4.23 4.64
CA ALA A 161 19.23 -5.65 4.88
C ALA A 161 18.04 -5.86 5.83
N GLY A 162 17.99 -5.12 6.95
CA GLY A 162 16.87 -5.21 7.88
C GLY A 162 15.55 -4.71 7.29
N ALA A 163 15.60 -3.66 6.45
CA ALA A 163 14.41 -3.03 5.88
C ALA A 163 13.65 -3.96 4.93
N CYS A 164 14.36 -4.86 4.24
CA CYS A 164 13.79 -5.88 3.36
C CYS A 164 12.71 -6.76 4.05
N PHE A 165 12.80 -6.96 5.37
CA PHE A 165 11.95 -7.89 6.13
C PHE A 165 10.88 -7.19 6.97
N LYS A 166 10.70 -5.87 6.84
CA LYS A 166 9.71 -5.14 7.66
C LYS A 166 8.26 -5.44 7.28
N ASN A 167 7.99 -5.83 6.03
CA ASN A 167 6.65 -6.18 5.60
C ASN A 167 6.44 -7.70 5.62
N LYS A 168 5.58 -8.17 6.54
CA LYS A 168 5.23 -9.60 6.67
C LYS A 168 4.49 -10.18 5.45
N ALA A 169 3.93 -9.33 4.59
CA ALA A 169 3.25 -9.76 3.38
C ALA A 169 4.21 -10.13 2.23
N ASN A 170 5.50 -9.82 2.36
CA ASN A 170 6.48 -10.16 1.34
C ASN A 170 6.75 -11.67 1.29
N PRO A 171 6.95 -12.26 0.09
CA PRO A 171 7.09 -13.71 -0.06
C PRO A 171 8.39 -14.25 0.57
N TRP A 172 9.44 -13.43 0.69
CA TRP A 172 10.70 -13.82 1.34
C TRP A 172 10.69 -13.65 2.87
N THR A 173 9.64 -13.08 3.46
CA THR A 173 9.62 -12.74 4.88
C THR A 173 8.93 -13.82 5.70
N THR A 174 9.70 -14.49 6.57
CA THR A 174 9.18 -15.44 7.58
C THR A 174 8.93 -14.72 8.91
N SER A 175 8.15 -15.33 9.81
CA SER A 175 7.92 -14.75 11.14
C SER A 175 9.23 -14.55 11.91
N ASP A 176 10.13 -15.54 11.86
CA ASP A 176 11.43 -15.52 12.54
C ASP A 176 12.32 -14.41 11.95
N SER A 177 12.46 -14.34 10.62
CA SER A 177 13.27 -13.31 9.96
C SER A 177 12.73 -11.89 10.21
N HIS A 178 11.41 -11.71 10.24
CA HIS A 178 10.80 -10.42 10.57
C HIS A 178 11.12 -9.97 12.01
N GLU A 179 11.07 -10.90 12.97
CA GLU A 179 11.38 -10.59 14.37
C GLU A 179 12.87 -10.25 14.54
N THR A 180 13.76 -11.09 13.99
CA THR A 180 15.21 -10.88 14.00
C THR A 180 15.59 -9.57 13.31
N ALA A 181 15.07 -9.31 12.12
CA ALA A 181 15.33 -8.07 11.39
C ALA A 181 14.79 -6.83 12.11
N SER A 182 13.63 -6.93 12.77
CA SER A 182 13.08 -5.82 13.55
C SER A 182 13.95 -5.47 14.74
N LYS A 183 14.40 -6.46 15.53
CA LYS A 183 15.34 -6.23 16.63
C LYS A 183 16.64 -5.59 16.15
N LEU A 184 17.18 -6.09 15.03
CA LEU A 184 18.40 -5.58 14.43
C LEU A 184 18.23 -4.11 13.99
N ILE A 185 17.28 -3.83 13.10
CA ILE A 185 17.13 -2.51 12.50
C ILE A 185 16.72 -1.44 13.52
N ASP A 186 15.93 -1.78 14.54
CA ASP A 186 15.54 -0.83 15.59
C ASP A 186 16.77 -0.42 16.42
N THR A 187 17.62 -1.40 16.78
CA THR A 187 18.88 -1.17 17.50
C THR A 187 19.84 -0.30 16.68
N TRP A 188 20.01 -0.61 15.40
CA TRP A 188 20.90 0.13 14.50
C TRP A 188 20.37 1.52 14.18
N THR A 189 19.05 1.68 14.01
CA THR A 189 18.41 2.99 13.80
C THR A 189 18.64 3.90 14.99
N GLN A 190 18.40 3.40 16.22
CA GLN A 190 18.65 4.17 17.44
C GLN A 190 20.12 4.58 17.57
N THR A 191 21.03 3.63 17.36
CA THR A 191 22.48 3.86 17.45
C THR A 191 22.96 4.85 16.38
N ALA A 192 22.46 4.73 15.14
CA ALA A 192 22.82 5.62 14.05
C ALA A 192 22.29 7.04 14.25
N ARG A 193 21.09 7.20 14.84
CA ARG A 193 20.54 8.52 15.19
C ARG A 193 21.35 9.19 16.29
N GLN A 194 21.70 8.46 17.36
CA GLN A 194 22.58 8.98 18.43
C GLN A 194 23.95 9.43 17.90
N ASN A 195 24.46 8.76 16.86
CA ASN A 195 25.75 9.04 16.27
C ASN A 195 25.68 10.01 15.06
N ASN A 196 24.52 10.56 14.71
CA ASN A 196 24.31 11.40 13.52
C ASN A 196 24.73 10.75 12.19
N THR A 197 24.75 9.41 12.11
CA THR A 197 25.08 8.66 10.88
C THR A 197 23.85 8.12 10.16
N PHE A 198 22.66 8.22 10.77
CA PHE A 198 21.41 7.72 10.20
C PHE A 198 21.07 8.35 8.83
N TRP A 199 20.94 9.67 8.75
CA TRP A 199 20.60 10.34 7.49
C TRP A 199 21.69 10.18 6.40
N PRO A 200 23.00 10.27 6.71
CA PRO A 200 24.04 9.89 5.75
C PRO A 200 23.90 8.46 5.21
N ALA A 201 23.53 7.49 6.06
CA ALA A 201 23.29 6.12 5.61
C ALA A 201 22.06 6.01 4.68
N ILE A 202 20.97 6.72 4.99
CA ILE A 202 19.80 6.81 4.11
C ILE A 202 20.18 7.43 2.74
N ASP A 203 21.04 8.45 2.74
CA ASP A 203 21.52 9.09 1.51
C ASP A 203 22.28 8.10 0.61
N ILE A 204 23.17 7.28 1.20
CA ILE A 204 23.88 6.20 0.51
C ILE A 204 22.88 5.18 -0.07
N ILE A 205 21.90 4.73 0.71
CA ILE A 205 20.89 3.77 0.24
C ILE A 205 20.13 4.34 -0.97
N LEU A 206 19.60 5.56 -0.86
CA LEU A 206 18.79 6.15 -1.91
C LEU A 206 19.61 6.47 -3.17
N LYS A 207 20.82 7.04 -3.03
CA LYS A 207 21.63 7.49 -4.17
C LYS A 207 22.43 6.36 -4.83
N GLU A 208 23.00 5.45 -4.05
CA GLU A 208 23.95 4.47 -4.55
C GLU A 208 23.36 3.06 -4.70
N ARG A 209 22.35 2.71 -3.91
CA ARG A 209 21.74 1.36 -3.95
C ARG A 209 20.45 1.36 -4.76
N ILE A 210 19.54 2.32 -4.51
CA ILE A 210 18.20 2.33 -5.13
C ILE A 210 18.17 3.06 -6.47
N ARG A 211 18.65 4.30 -6.54
CA ARG A 211 18.58 5.11 -7.77
C ARG A 211 19.15 4.41 -9.02
N PRO A 212 20.30 3.70 -8.98
CA PRO A 212 20.84 3.03 -10.17
C PRO A 212 19.90 1.98 -10.76
N LEU A 213 19.07 1.33 -9.94
CA LEU A 213 18.12 0.30 -10.39
C LEU A 213 17.07 0.86 -11.36
N PHE A 214 16.80 2.17 -11.30
CA PHE A 214 15.80 2.85 -12.13
C PHE A 214 16.42 3.65 -13.28
N ALA A 215 17.74 3.58 -13.50
CA ALA A 215 18.44 4.43 -14.49
C ALA A 215 17.88 4.30 -15.92
N ASN A 216 17.36 3.11 -16.26
CA ASN A 216 16.77 2.77 -17.55
C ASN A 216 15.23 2.95 -17.61
N THR A 217 14.59 3.28 -16.49
CA THR A 217 13.13 3.51 -16.38
C THR A 217 12.84 4.99 -16.15
N ARG A 218 13.17 5.83 -17.14
CA ARG A 218 12.97 7.28 -17.02
C ARG A 218 11.54 7.67 -17.35
N ASN A 219 10.88 8.38 -16.45
CA ASN A 219 9.56 8.96 -16.71
C ASN A 219 9.71 10.32 -17.44
N PRO A 220 9.06 10.53 -18.61
CA PRO A 220 9.20 11.75 -19.40
C PRO A 220 8.51 12.98 -18.79
N ALA A 221 7.55 12.79 -17.88
CA ALA A 221 6.80 13.83 -17.19
C ALA A 221 7.60 14.52 -16.08
N ILE A 222 8.82 14.05 -15.78
CA ILE A 222 9.71 14.65 -14.79
C ILE A 222 11.09 14.98 -15.35
N THR A 223 11.73 15.97 -14.75
CA THR A 223 13.13 16.32 -14.99
C THR A 223 14.07 15.41 -14.19
N SER A 224 15.37 15.42 -14.50
CA SER A 224 16.38 14.69 -13.71
C SER A 224 16.46 15.12 -12.24
N ALA A 225 15.95 16.31 -11.91
CA ALA A 225 15.84 16.85 -10.56
C ALA A 225 14.50 16.50 -9.88
N GLY A 226 13.68 15.62 -10.47
CA GLY A 226 12.41 15.17 -9.89
C GLY A 226 11.27 16.20 -9.93
N ARG A 227 11.39 17.29 -10.70
CA ARG A 227 10.33 18.29 -10.89
C ARG A 227 9.51 17.99 -12.14
N LYS A 228 8.25 18.48 -12.21
CA LYS A 228 7.44 18.38 -13.44
C LYS A 228 8.20 18.90 -14.65
N ASN A 229 8.20 18.10 -15.72
CA ASN A 229 8.69 18.49 -17.02
C ASN A 229 7.56 19.15 -17.82
N PHE A 230 7.71 20.42 -18.17
CA PHE A 230 6.73 21.16 -18.96
C PHE A 230 6.79 20.84 -20.46
N HIS A 231 7.84 20.14 -20.90
CA HIS A 231 8.04 19.71 -22.27
C HIS A 231 8.40 18.22 -22.32
N PRO A 232 7.46 17.33 -21.95
CA PRO A 232 7.69 15.90 -22.00
C PRO A 232 7.89 15.48 -23.46
N GLN A 233 8.98 14.76 -23.72
CA GLN A 233 9.14 14.09 -25.01
C GLN A 233 8.16 12.92 -25.05
N THR A 234 7.35 12.85 -26.10
CA THR A 234 6.41 11.74 -26.31
C THR A 234 7.22 10.47 -26.57
N LEU A 235 7.29 9.60 -25.56
CA LEU A 235 7.83 8.26 -25.75
C LEU A 235 6.77 7.39 -26.45
N PRO A 236 7.16 6.48 -27.37
CA PRO A 236 6.22 5.53 -27.95
C PRO A 236 5.54 4.72 -26.84
N ARG A 237 4.20 4.67 -26.85
CA ARG A 237 3.38 3.93 -25.86
C ARG A 237 3.73 2.44 -25.81
N PHE A 238 4.28 1.91 -26.90
CA PHE A 238 4.88 0.58 -27.02
C PHE A 238 6.38 0.71 -27.32
N GLY A 239 7.15 1.16 -26.32
CA GLY A 239 8.60 1.26 -26.44
C GLY A 239 9.27 -0.12 -26.31
N SER A 240 10.38 -0.32 -27.03
CA SER A 240 11.24 -1.51 -26.98
C SER A 240 11.66 -1.95 -25.57
N ASN A 241 11.61 -1.06 -24.57
CA ASN A 241 11.98 -1.33 -23.17
C ASN A 241 10.93 -2.17 -22.41
N GLY A 242 9.75 -2.41 -22.99
CA GLY A 242 8.76 -3.32 -22.43
C GLY A 242 9.11 -4.81 -22.59
N LEU A 243 10.04 -5.13 -23.51
CA LEU A 243 10.41 -6.51 -23.85
C LEU A 243 11.72 -6.97 -23.19
N ASP A 244 12.51 -6.04 -22.66
CA ASP A 244 13.78 -6.35 -22.00
C ASP A 244 13.63 -6.24 -20.48
N GLU A 245 13.29 -7.34 -19.82
CA GLU A 245 13.18 -7.42 -18.36
C GLU A 245 14.51 -7.13 -17.65
N SER A 246 15.65 -7.37 -18.33
CA SER A 246 16.97 -7.03 -17.80
C SER A 246 17.20 -5.53 -17.65
N ALA A 247 16.40 -4.70 -18.34
CA ALA A 247 16.41 -3.24 -18.21
C ALA A 247 15.76 -2.76 -16.90
N LYS A 248 15.11 -3.63 -16.12
CA LYS A 248 14.42 -3.30 -14.86
C LYS A 248 14.87 -4.21 -13.70
N PRO A 249 16.09 -4.03 -13.15
CA PRO A 249 16.62 -4.84 -12.05
C PRO A 249 15.70 -4.89 -10.82
N TRP A 250 14.97 -3.81 -10.53
CA TRP A 250 13.99 -3.73 -9.44
C TRP A 250 12.78 -4.66 -9.58
N LYS A 251 12.57 -5.27 -10.76
CA LYS A 251 11.54 -6.30 -11.00
C LYS A 251 12.07 -7.73 -10.88
N THR A 252 13.36 -7.92 -11.18
CA THR A 252 13.95 -9.25 -11.35
C THR A 252 14.92 -9.60 -10.23
N THR A 253 15.90 -8.74 -9.98
CA THR A 253 16.98 -9.01 -9.03
C THR A 253 16.69 -8.39 -7.66
N ASP A 254 16.24 -7.14 -7.66
CA ASP A 254 16.10 -6.31 -6.46
C ASP A 254 14.62 -6.08 -6.12
N VAL A 255 13.85 -7.17 -6.00
CA VAL A 255 12.40 -7.15 -5.71
C VAL A 255 12.05 -6.50 -4.36
N TYR A 256 13.03 -6.36 -3.47
CA TYR A 256 12.89 -5.79 -2.14
C TYR A 256 12.78 -4.26 -2.10
N VAL A 257 13.07 -3.57 -3.21
CA VAL A 257 13.19 -2.10 -3.28
C VAL A 257 11.98 -1.39 -2.69
N ALA A 258 10.77 -1.82 -3.04
CA ALA A 258 9.57 -1.19 -2.52
C ALA A 258 9.45 -1.27 -0.99
N SER A 259 9.83 -2.41 -0.41
CA SER A 259 9.80 -2.62 1.04
C SER A 259 10.81 -1.72 1.75
N VAL A 260 11.99 -1.53 1.15
CA VAL A 260 13.00 -0.60 1.66
C VAL A 260 12.49 0.84 1.57
N LEU A 261 11.94 1.27 0.44
CA LEU A 261 11.39 2.62 0.29
C LEU A 261 10.26 2.88 1.29
N SER A 262 9.37 1.91 1.48
CA SER A 262 8.28 1.96 2.45
C SER A 262 8.81 2.13 3.89
N TRP A 263 9.83 1.35 4.26
CA TRP A 263 10.49 1.51 5.55
C TRP A 263 11.13 2.90 5.68
N ILE A 264 11.92 3.37 4.71
CA ILE A 264 12.57 4.69 4.77
C ILE A 264 11.54 5.81 4.92
N LEU A 265 10.43 5.77 4.16
CA LEU A 265 9.37 6.78 4.27
C LEU A 265 8.73 6.83 5.66
N SER A 266 8.65 5.69 6.36
CA SER A 266 8.16 5.64 7.74
C SER A 266 9.13 6.22 8.78
N GLN A 267 10.36 6.59 8.39
CA GLN A 267 11.39 7.10 9.32
C GLN A 267 11.40 8.61 9.49
N TYR A 268 10.66 9.36 8.66
CA TYR A 268 10.57 10.81 8.75
C TYR A 268 9.55 11.23 9.79
N ASN A 269 9.96 12.12 10.69
CA ASN A 269 9.05 12.81 11.61
C ASN A 269 8.75 14.22 11.10
N PRO A 270 7.74 14.93 11.65
CA PRO A 270 7.42 16.30 11.25
C PRO A 270 8.61 17.28 11.34
N GLU A 271 9.53 17.04 12.28
CA GLU A 271 10.74 17.85 12.49
C GLU A 271 11.81 17.64 11.39
N ASP A 272 11.77 16.50 10.69
CA ASP A 272 12.77 16.10 9.68
C ASP A 272 12.50 16.73 8.30
N LYS A 273 11.68 17.79 8.22
CA LYS A 273 11.23 18.43 6.97
C LYS A 273 12.36 18.69 5.97
N LEU A 274 13.47 19.27 6.42
CA LEU A 274 14.59 19.61 5.54
C LEU A 274 15.24 18.36 4.92
N GLN A 275 15.38 17.29 5.70
CA GLN A 275 15.96 16.04 5.22
C GLN A 275 14.99 15.33 4.27
N PHE A 276 13.70 15.31 4.60
CA PHE A 276 12.67 14.80 3.72
C PHE A 276 12.68 15.51 2.37
N GLU A 277 12.68 16.85 2.35
CA GLU A 277 12.70 17.63 1.11
C GLU A 277 13.97 17.41 0.28
N THR A 278 15.10 17.10 0.94
CA THR A 278 16.37 16.75 0.28
C THR A 278 16.30 15.39 -0.40
N HIS A 279 15.68 14.41 0.24
CA HIS A 279 15.52 13.05 -0.29
C HIS A 279 14.33 12.91 -1.26
N PHE A 280 13.35 13.81 -1.20
CA PHE A 280 12.12 13.79 -2.01
C PHE A 280 12.37 13.55 -3.52
N PRO A 281 13.33 14.22 -4.19
CA PRO A 281 13.62 13.97 -5.61
C PRO A 281 14.14 12.56 -5.93
N LEU A 282 14.59 11.79 -4.94
CA LEU A 282 15.05 10.41 -5.11
C LEU A 282 13.89 9.41 -5.05
N PHE A 283 12.80 9.73 -4.34
CA PHE A 283 11.59 8.90 -4.27
C PHE A 283 10.67 9.08 -5.49
N VAL A 284 10.53 10.31 -5.99
CA VAL A 284 9.56 10.63 -7.05
C VAL A 284 9.75 9.77 -8.31
N PRO A 285 10.97 9.63 -8.89
CA PRO A 285 11.16 8.81 -10.09
C PRO A 285 10.86 7.33 -9.86
N THR A 286 11.22 6.79 -8.69
CA THR A 286 11.04 5.35 -8.39
C THR A 286 9.58 5.01 -8.20
N ILE A 287 8.83 5.86 -7.50
CA ILE A 287 7.39 5.70 -7.27
C ILE A 287 6.63 5.83 -8.59
N LEU A 288 6.94 6.84 -9.41
CA LEU A 288 6.31 7.00 -10.72
C LEU A 288 6.61 5.82 -11.65
N ALA A 289 7.86 5.33 -11.67
CA ALA A 289 8.22 4.16 -12.46
C ALA A 289 7.43 2.89 -12.08
N MET A 290 7.12 2.71 -10.79
CA MET A 290 6.28 1.61 -10.31
C MET A 290 4.81 1.79 -10.71
N ILE A 291 4.26 3.00 -10.59
CA ILE A 291 2.87 3.32 -10.99
C ILE A 291 2.67 3.14 -12.51
N ASP A 292 3.67 3.52 -13.30
CA ASP A 292 3.62 3.45 -14.77
C ASP A 292 3.87 2.03 -15.30
N ASP A 293 4.35 1.08 -14.48
CA ASP A 293 4.64 -0.27 -14.94
C ASP A 293 3.38 -1.01 -15.40
N ASN A 294 3.52 -1.98 -16.30
CA ASN A 294 2.37 -2.73 -16.83
C ASN A 294 1.86 -3.80 -15.85
N ASN A 295 2.68 -4.22 -14.90
CA ASN A 295 2.38 -5.28 -13.96
C ASN A 295 1.67 -4.73 -12.70
N LEU A 296 0.51 -5.31 -12.38
CA LEU A 296 -0.43 -4.82 -11.37
C LEU A 296 0.14 -4.80 -9.94
N PRO A 297 0.88 -5.84 -9.47
CA PRO A 297 1.62 -5.77 -8.21
C PRO A 297 2.49 -4.53 -8.04
N PHE A 298 3.27 -4.16 -9.06
CA PHE A 298 4.12 -2.97 -8.99
C PHE A 298 3.31 -1.66 -9.04
N LYS A 299 2.23 -1.61 -9.84
CA LYS A 299 1.29 -0.47 -9.81
C LYS A 299 0.70 -0.25 -8.42
N THR A 300 0.29 -1.35 -7.78
CA THR A 300 -0.31 -1.35 -6.44
C THR A 300 0.69 -0.82 -5.41
N GLU A 301 1.92 -1.30 -5.46
CA GLU A 301 2.97 -0.88 -4.55
C GLU A 301 3.39 0.58 -4.79
N GLY A 302 3.47 1.02 -6.04
CA GLY A 302 3.69 2.42 -6.40
C GLY A 302 2.62 3.34 -5.82
N CYS A 303 1.34 2.97 -5.92
CA CYS A 303 0.24 3.74 -5.30
C CYS A 303 0.34 3.76 -3.77
N ARG A 304 0.74 2.66 -3.14
CA ARG A 304 0.94 2.57 -1.69
C ARG A 304 2.08 3.47 -1.21
N LEU A 305 3.21 3.44 -1.91
CA LEU A 305 4.37 4.29 -1.65
C LEU A 305 4.04 5.77 -1.85
N LEU A 306 3.22 6.11 -2.86
CA LEU A 306 2.73 7.48 -3.04
C LEU A 306 1.94 7.95 -1.81
N SER A 307 0.98 7.17 -1.30
CA SER A 307 0.25 7.55 -0.09
C SER A 307 1.17 7.74 1.12
N GLN A 308 2.19 6.89 1.27
CA GLN A 308 3.20 7.04 2.33
C GLN A 308 4.09 8.27 2.14
N LEU A 309 4.50 8.59 0.91
CA LEU A 309 5.28 9.78 0.58
C LEU A 309 4.53 11.07 0.95
N LEU A 310 3.21 11.07 0.81
CA LEU A 310 2.36 12.23 1.12
C LEU A 310 2.19 12.46 2.63
N LEU A 311 2.41 11.46 3.49
CA LEU A 311 2.26 11.61 4.94
C LEU A 311 3.26 12.63 5.54
N PRO A 312 4.59 12.51 5.35
CA PRO A 312 5.53 13.51 5.85
C PRO A 312 5.28 14.93 5.32
N ILE A 313 4.75 15.07 4.10
CA ILE A 313 4.39 16.37 3.51
C ILE A 313 3.27 17.03 4.33
N ARG A 314 2.20 16.28 4.61
CA ARG A 314 1.06 16.76 5.39
C ARG A 314 1.45 17.09 6.83
N GLU A 315 2.20 16.19 7.48
CA GLU A 315 2.55 16.32 8.89
C GLU A 315 3.54 17.45 9.15
N SER A 316 4.51 17.66 8.26
CA SER A 316 5.49 18.75 8.37
C SER A 316 5.02 20.09 7.80
N GLY A 317 3.84 20.12 7.15
CA GLY A 317 3.35 21.28 6.41
C GLY A 317 4.32 21.72 5.30
N SER A 318 4.91 20.76 4.58
CA SER A 318 5.76 21.05 3.42
C SER A 318 4.92 21.45 2.21
N ASP A 319 5.36 22.47 1.48
CA ASP A 319 4.73 22.90 0.22
C ASP A 319 5.39 22.25 -1.01
N ILE A 320 6.31 21.29 -0.79
CA ILE A 320 7.19 20.75 -1.83
C ILE A 320 6.42 20.25 -3.04
N LEU A 321 5.28 19.58 -2.83
CA LEU A 321 4.43 19.03 -3.88
C LEU A 321 3.94 20.12 -4.86
N ARG A 322 3.51 21.27 -4.33
CA ARG A 322 3.07 22.44 -5.12
C ARG A 322 4.26 23.12 -5.77
N ARG A 323 5.33 23.36 -5.00
CA ARG A 323 6.55 24.04 -5.48
C ARG A 323 7.24 23.30 -6.62
N THR A 324 7.13 21.97 -6.67
CA THR A 324 7.67 21.13 -7.75
C THR A 324 6.67 20.84 -8.87
N ASN A 325 5.44 21.36 -8.76
CA ASN A 325 4.32 21.10 -9.67
C ASN A 325 4.02 19.61 -9.90
N LEU A 326 4.24 18.77 -8.89
CA LEU A 326 4.09 17.32 -9.04
C LEU A 326 2.68 16.81 -8.78
N THR A 327 1.77 17.63 -8.25
CA THR A 327 0.37 17.24 -8.01
C THR A 327 -0.26 16.64 -9.26
N SER A 328 -0.22 17.37 -10.39
CA SER A 328 -0.80 16.87 -11.64
C SER A 328 -0.05 15.65 -12.20
N VAL A 329 1.25 15.54 -11.94
CA VAL A 329 2.06 14.40 -12.43
C VAL A 329 1.62 13.11 -11.74
N PHE A 330 1.39 13.15 -10.42
CA PHE A 330 0.84 12.01 -9.70
C PHE A 330 -0.61 11.72 -10.08
N GLU A 331 -1.44 12.75 -10.28
CA GLU A 331 -2.81 12.56 -10.78
C GLU A 331 -2.83 11.85 -12.14
N GLU A 332 -2.01 12.32 -13.09
CA GLU A 332 -1.87 11.75 -14.43
C GLU A 332 -1.30 10.32 -14.41
N ALA A 333 -0.39 10.01 -13.49
CA ALA A 333 0.19 8.67 -13.33
C ALA A 333 -0.78 7.66 -12.71
N VAL A 334 -1.55 8.05 -11.69
CA VAL A 334 -2.45 7.13 -10.98
C VAL A 334 -3.79 6.96 -11.71
N THR A 335 -4.28 7.97 -12.44
CA THR A 335 -5.58 7.89 -13.13
C THR A 335 -5.73 6.67 -14.05
N PRO A 336 -4.74 6.27 -14.87
CA PRO A 336 -4.79 5.05 -15.66
C PRO A 336 -5.01 3.76 -14.86
N CYS A 337 -4.56 3.70 -13.61
CA CYS A 337 -4.80 2.54 -12.72
C CYS A 337 -6.29 2.33 -12.43
N LEU A 338 -7.12 3.38 -12.54
CA LEU A 338 -8.57 3.30 -12.32
C LEU A 338 -9.31 2.56 -13.44
N LEU A 339 -8.63 2.33 -14.57
CA LEU A 339 -9.14 1.56 -15.69
C LEU A 339 -8.86 0.06 -15.58
N SER A 340 -8.14 -0.39 -14.53
CA SER A 340 -7.90 -1.80 -14.23
C SER A 340 -9.15 -2.43 -13.60
N ILE A 341 -10.16 -2.64 -14.44
CA ILE A 341 -11.46 -3.23 -14.11
C ILE A 341 -11.76 -4.45 -15.03
N PRO A 342 -12.68 -5.34 -14.64
CA PRO A 342 -13.15 -6.40 -15.51
C PRO A 342 -13.77 -5.85 -16.80
N THR A 343 -13.76 -6.58 -17.92
CA THR A 343 -13.36 -7.99 -18.09
C THR A 343 -11.87 -8.23 -18.33
N ILE A 344 -11.08 -7.17 -18.51
CA ILE A 344 -9.65 -7.27 -18.82
C ILE A 344 -8.84 -7.63 -17.58
N THR A 345 -9.16 -7.02 -16.43
CA THR A 345 -8.49 -7.30 -15.15
C THR A 345 -9.39 -8.19 -14.27
N PRO A 346 -8.88 -9.29 -13.70
CA PRO A 346 -9.63 -10.10 -12.73
C PRO A 346 -10.16 -9.28 -11.55
N GLU A 347 -11.30 -9.68 -10.97
CA GLU A 347 -11.97 -8.91 -9.92
C GLU A 347 -11.07 -8.69 -8.69
N ASP A 348 -10.38 -9.73 -8.21
CA ASP A 348 -9.52 -9.63 -7.02
C ASP A 348 -8.32 -8.70 -7.22
N MET A 349 -7.74 -8.70 -8.43
CA MET A 349 -6.65 -7.80 -8.79
C MET A 349 -7.15 -6.36 -8.93
N SER A 350 -8.34 -6.18 -9.50
CA SER A 350 -9.02 -4.87 -9.59
C SER A 350 -9.27 -4.29 -8.20
N LEU A 351 -9.84 -5.08 -7.29
CA LEU A 351 -10.09 -4.68 -5.90
C LEU A 351 -8.80 -4.27 -5.18
N THR A 352 -7.72 -5.02 -5.38
CA THR A 352 -6.42 -4.74 -4.76
C THR A 352 -5.83 -3.41 -5.23
N LEU A 353 -5.76 -3.20 -6.56
CA LEU A 353 -5.18 -1.98 -7.14
C LEU A 353 -6.07 -0.75 -6.88
N LEU A 354 -7.38 -0.85 -7.15
CA LEU A 354 -8.30 0.27 -6.91
C LEU A 354 -8.39 0.62 -5.42
N GLY A 355 -8.22 -0.39 -4.55
CA GLY A 355 -8.15 -0.26 -3.11
C GLY A 355 -7.08 0.72 -2.64
N VAL A 356 -5.97 0.85 -3.38
CA VAL A 356 -4.87 1.78 -3.09
C VAL A 356 -4.85 3.01 -4.00
N ALA A 357 -5.29 2.89 -5.26
CA ALA A 357 -5.23 3.98 -6.24
C ALA A 357 -6.22 5.12 -5.92
N TYR A 358 -7.47 4.81 -5.55
CA TYR A 358 -8.46 5.84 -5.18
C TYR A 358 -8.02 6.64 -3.94
N PRO A 359 -7.58 6.02 -2.83
CA PRO A 359 -6.99 6.74 -1.70
C PRO A 359 -5.77 7.57 -2.08
N ALA A 360 -4.85 7.05 -2.90
CA ALA A 360 -3.65 7.79 -3.30
C ALA A 360 -3.98 9.08 -4.07
N LEU A 361 -4.98 9.05 -4.97
CA LEU A 361 -5.47 10.24 -5.66
C LEU A 361 -6.12 11.24 -4.69
N LEU A 362 -6.99 10.74 -3.80
CA LEU A 362 -7.63 11.60 -2.81
C LEU A 362 -6.60 12.27 -1.89
N ASP A 363 -5.61 11.51 -1.42
CA ASP A 363 -4.52 12.01 -0.60
C ASP A 363 -3.65 13.02 -1.36
N THR A 364 -3.42 12.82 -2.66
CA THR A 364 -2.69 13.77 -3.51
C THR A 364 -3.43 15.11 -3.56
N LEU A 365 -4.74 15.07 -3.84
CA LEU A 365 -5.59 16.27 -3.87
C LEU A 365 -5.64 16.96 -2.50
N LYS A 366 -5.83 16.20 -1.41
CA LYS A 366 -5.84 16.75 -0.05
C LYS A 366 -4.51 17.38 0.31
N THR A 367 -3.40 16.72 0.00
CA THR A 367 -2.06 17.24 0.34
C THR A 367 -1.75 18.51 -0.44
N ALA A 368 -2.22 18.62 -1.69
CA ALA A 368 -1.98 19.80 -2.51
C ALA A 368 -2.89 20.99 -2.16
N TYR A 369 -4.15 20.73 -1.80
CA TYR A 369 -5.17 21.78 -1.74
C TYR A 369 -5.83 21.93 -0.36
N SER A 370 -5.73 20.95 0.54
CA SER A 370 -6.37 20.98 1.86
C SER A 370 -5.39 21.34 2.98
N GLY A 371 -5.17 22.64 3.22
CA GLY A 371 -4.32 23.14 4.33
C GLY A 371 -4.77 24.48 4.95
N ASN A 372 -4.06 24.94 6.00
CA ASN A 372 -4.41 26.14 6.78
C ASN A 372 -4.38 27.47 5.99
N PHE A 373 -3.80 27.47 4.78
CA PHE A 373 -3.67 28.65 3.91
C PHE A 373 -4.42 28.47 2.58
N GLN A 374 -5.59 27.83 2.61
CA GLN A 374 -6.44 27.61 1.42
C GLN A 374 -6.88 28.93 0.76
N SER A 375 -6.45 29.14 -0.49
CA SER A 375 -7.04 30.17 -1.35
C SER A 375 -8.39 29.72 -1.93
N GLY A 376 -9.20 30.67 -2.42
CA GLY A 376 -10.44 30.33 -3.14
C GLY A 376 -10.18 29.46 -4.37
N GLN A 377 -9.06 29.68 -5.07
CA GLN A 377 -8.63 28.88 -6.22
C GLN A 377 -8.28 27.44 -5.82
N ASP A 378 -7.66 27.24 -4.65
CA ASP A 378 -7.32 25.90 -4.16
C ASP A 378 -8.58 25.07 -3.87
N LYS A 379 -9.61 25.70 -3.29
CA LYS A 379 -10.91 25.06 -3.06
C LYS A 379 -11.60 24.67 -4.35
N GLU A 380 -11.53 25.53 -5.37
CA GLU A 380 -12.10 25.25 -6.69
C GLU A 380 -11.36 24.11 -7.38
N ALA A 381 -10.02 24.12 -7.35
CA ALA A 381 -9.19 23.06 -7.91
C ALA A 381 -9.45 21.71 -7.21
N TYR A 382 -9.52 21.69 -5.88
CA TYR A 382 -9.86 20.50 -5.09
C TYR A 382 -11.23 19.94 -5.50
N THR A 383 -12.26 20.80 -5.50
CA THR A 383 -13.63 20.42 -5.88
C THR A 383 -13.69 19.88 -7.30
N THR A 384 -12.96 20.51 -8.23
CA THR A 384 -12.91 20.09 -9.64
C THR A 384 -12.22 18.75 -9.81
N GLY A 385 -11.10 18.52 -9.12
CA GLY A 385 -10.40 17.23 -9.11
C GLY A 385 -11.29 16.10 -8.58
N LEU A 386 -11.95 16.32 -7.44
CA LEU A 386 -12.89 15.36 -6.86
C LEU A 386 -14.06 15.05 -7.81
N ALA A 387 -14.65 16.08 -8.40
CA ALA A 387 -15.75 15.93 -9.34
C ALA A 387 -15.35 15.14 -10.60
N ASN A 388 -14.15 15.38 -11.12
CA ASN A 388 -13.62 14.65 -12.27
C ASN A 388 -13.43 13.17 -11.93
N ILE A 389 -12.83 12.83 -10.78
CA ILE A 389 -12.67 11.43 -10.35
C ILE A 389 -14.03 10.77 -10.15
N LEU A 390 -14.99 11.47 -9.53
CA LEU A 390 -16.34 10.95 -9.31
C LEU A 390 -17.02 10.60 -10.63
N ARG A 391 -17.04 11.50 -11.61
CA ARG A 391 -17.77 11.33 -12.86
C ARG A 391 -17.06 10.42 -13.84
N SER A 392 -15.81 10.75 -14.16
CA SER A 392 -15.07 10.12 -15.25
C SER A 392 -14.59 8.72 -14.88
N ASN A 393 -14.40 8.46 -13.58
CA ASN A 393 -13.81 7.21 -13.12
C ASN A 393 -14.81 6.43 -12.26
N LEU A 394 -15.27 6.94 -11.11
CA LEU A 394 -16.11 6.15 -10.21
C LEU A 394 -17.48 5.76 -10.81
N ILE A 395 -18.27 6.75 -11.22
CA ILE A 395 -19.62 6.51 -11.80
C ILE A 395 -19.48 5.76 -13.15
N SER A 396 -18.53 6.17 -13.98
CA SER A 396 -18.24 5.50 -15.25
C SER A 396 -17.83 4.03 -15.08
N SER A 397 -16.90 3.73 -14.18
CA SER A 397 -16.50 2.35 -13.86
C SER A 397 -17.65 1.55 -13.28
N PHE A 398 -18.50 2.16 -12.44
CA PHE A 398 -19.69 1.48 -11.92
C PHE A 398 -20.64 1.05 -13.05
N HIS A 399 -20.93 1.95 -13.99
CA HIS A 399 -21.73 1.63 -15.18
C HIS A 399 -21.05 0.64 -16.14
N HIS A 400 -19.72 0.61 -16.18
CA HIS A 400 -19.00 -0.37 -17.00
C HIS A 400 -19.16 -1.80 -16.46
N ILE A 401 -19.00 -1.97 -15.15
CA ILE A 401 -19.06 -3.29 -14.50
C ILE A 401 -20.49 -3.70 -14.13
N SER A 402 -21.44 -2.77 -14.15
CA SER A 402 -22.85 -2.96 -13.81
C SER A 402 -23.73 -2.51 -14.96
N SER A 403 -24.62 -3.36 -15.45
CA SER A 403 -25.60 -2.94 -16.45
C SER A 403 -26.73 -2.18 -15.75
N SER A 404 -26.55 -0.87 -15.52
CA SER A 404 -27.60 0.00 -14.98
C SER A 404 -28.70 0.31 -16.01
N THR A 405 -28.41 0.09 -17.30
CA THR A 405 -29.38 0.17 -18.39
C THR A 405 -29.91 -1.21 -18.76
N PRO A 406 -31.23 -1.43 -18.71
CA PRO A 406 -31.93 -2.51 -19.41
C PRO A 406 -31.36 -2.77 -20.81
N ALA A 407 -30.78 -3.94 -21.06
CA ALA A 407 -30.63 -4.41 -22.44
C ALA A 407 -32.03 -4.54 -23.05
N SER A 408 -32.19 -4.36 -24.37
CA SER A 408 -33.46 -4.60 -25.08
C SER A 408 -33.98 -6.01 -24.78
N GLY A 409 -34.86 -6.14 -23.77
CA GLY A 409 -35.39 -7.42 -23.28
C GLY A 409 -35.34 -7.67 -21.77
N SER A 410 -34.57 -6.92 -20.97
CA SER A 410 -34.55 -7.06 -19.50
C SER A 410 -34.81 -5.73 -18.80
N THR A 411 -35.82 -5.63 -17.95
CA THR A 411 -36.13 -4.44 -17.14
C THR A 411 -35.27 -4.30 -15.87
N THR A 412 -34.35 -5.24 -15.63
CA THR A 412 -33.60 -5.34 -14.37
C THR A 412 -32.12 -5.03 -14.58
N ALA A 413 -31.55 -4.29 -13.62
CA ALA A 413 -30.11 -4.02 -13.59
C ALA A 413 -29.33 -5.32 -13.28
N SER A 414 -28.13 -5.45 -13.85
CA SER A 414 -27.27 -6.62 -13.63
C SER A 414 -25.96 -6.21 -12.97
N PHE A 415 -25.54 -6.97 -11.96
CA PHE A 415 -24.32 -6.77 -11.17
C PHE A 415 -23.43 -8.01 -11.21
N PRO A 416 -22.73 -8.28 -12.33
CA PRO A 416 -21.88 -9.46 -12.47
C PRO A 416 -20.68 -9.48 -11.51
N TYR A 417 -20.25 -8.30 -11.03
CA TYR A 417 -19.15 -8.14 -10.07
C TYR A 417 -19.65 -7.41 -8.81
N PRO A 418 -20.46 -8.08 -7.95
CA PRO A 418 -21.13 -7.42 -6.83
C PRO A 418 -20.15 -6.95 -5.74
N ARG A 419 -19.01 -7.62 -5.54
CA ARG A 419 -17.96 -7.17 -4.60
C ARG A 419 -17.32 -5.88 -5.09
N LEU A 420 -16.94 -5.83 -6.37
CA LEU A 420 -16.38 -4.61 -6.96
C LEU A 420 -17.41 -3.47 -7.03
N SER A 421 -18.66 -3.77 -7.33
CA SER A 421 -19.75 -2.77 -7.33
C SER A 421 -19.97 -2.18 -5.93
N SER A 422 -19.92 -3.02 -4.89
CA SER A 422 -19.98 -2.59 -3.48
C SER A 422 -18.83 -1.64 -3.15
N PHE A 423 -17.60 -2.05 -3.51
CA PHE A 423 -16.40 -1.24 -3.31
C PHE A 423 -16.50 0.12 -4.02
N LEU A 424 -16.95 0.18 -5.27
CA LEU A 424 -17.11 1.44 -5.99
C LEU A 424 -18.14 2.36 -5.33
N LEU A 425 -19.25 1.82 -4.81
CA LEU A 425 -20.23 2.62 -4.06
C LEU A 425 -19.66 3.16 -2.73
N GLU A 426 -18.83 2.40 -2.03
CA GLU A 426 -18.10 2.87 -0.84
C GLU A 426 -17.14 4.02 -1.20
N ARG A 427 -16.44 3.93 -2.34
CA ARG A 427 -15.59 5.01 -2.85
C ARG A 427 -16.40 6.22 -3.29
N ILE A 428 -17.52 6.03 -4.00
CA ILE A 428 -18.47 7.09 -4.35
C ILE A 428 -18.94 7.81 -3.08
N THR A 429 -19.30 7.07 -2.03
CA THR A 429 -19.70 7.62 -0.73
C THR A 429 -18.61 8.52 -0.15
N THR A 430 -17.36 8.04 -0.15
CA THR A 430 -16.20 8.81 0.34
C THR A 430 -16.01 10.11 -0.44
N PHE A 431 -16.05 10.07 -1.77
CA PHE A 431 -15.83 11.26 -2.60
C PHE A 431 -17.00 12.26 -2.54
N ILE A 432 -18.22 11.78 -2.39
CA ILE A 432 -19.41 12.61 -2.15
C ILE A 432 -19.31 13.34 -0.81
N ASP A 433 -18.79 12.67 0.22
CA ASP A 433 -18.55 13.28 1.52
C ASP A 433 -17.55 14.43 1.42
N GLU A 434 -16.44 14.19 0.72
CA GLU A 434 -15.41 15.20 0.46
C GLU A 434 -15.89 16.37 -0.42
N LEU A 435 -16.78 16.12 -1.39
CA LEU A 435 -17.39 17.17 -2.21
C LEU A 435 -18.37 18.06 -1.44
N GLY A 436 -18.96 17.55 -0.36
CA GLY A 436 -19.99 18.22 0.42
C GLY A 436 -21.12 18.76 -0.47
N ILE A 437 -21.48 20.03 -0.30
CA ILE A 437 -22.61 20.69 -0.98
C ILE A 437 -22.54 20.63 -2.53
N HIS A 438 -21.33 20.49 -3.09
CA HIS A 438 -21.15 20.39 -4.54
C HIS A 438 -21.73 19.10 -5.13
N THR A 439 -22.02 18.10 -4.29
CA THR A 439 -22.77 16.88 -4.65
C THR A 439 -24.09 17.19 -5.35
N THR A 440 -24.76 18.30 -5.00
CA THR A 440 -26.02 18.74 -5.62
C THR A 440 -25.97 18.79 -7.15
N LYS A 441 -24.81 19.05 -7.74
CA LYS A 441 -24.59 19.13 -9.20
C LYS A 441 -24.67 17.76 -9.89
N TYR A 442 -24.49 16.69 -9.15
CA TYR A 442 -24.31 15.34 -9.69
C TYR A 442 -25.49 14.41 -9.36
N LEU A 443 -26.57 14.93 -8.78
CA LEU A 443 -27.76 14.14 -8.44
C LEU A 443 -28.33 13.36 -9.64
N GLN A 444 -28.32 13.94 -10.83
CA GLN A 444 -28.85 13.27 -12.03
C GLN A 444 -28.05 12.02 -12.42
N GLU A 445 -26.77 11.94 -12.08
CA GLU A 445 -25.93 10.77 -12.36
C GLU A 445 -25.91 9.79 -11.17
N LEU A 446 -25.98 10.32 -9.94
CA LEU A 446 -25.94 9.52 -8.72
C LEU A 446 -27.25 8.78 -8.43
N ILE A 447 -28.40 9.45 -8.57
CA ILE A 447 -29.68 8.86 -8.19
C ILE A 447 -30.01 7.61 -9.01
N PRO A 448 -29.81 7.56 -10.34
CA PRO A 448 -30.03 6.34 -11.12
C PRO A 448 -29.17 5.15 -10.66
N VAL A 449 -27.90 5.38 -10.31
CA VAL A 449 -27.00 4.36 -9.76
C VAL A 449 -27.56 3.79 -8.45
N LEU A 450 -27.99 4.67 -7.54
CA LEU A 450 -28.52 4.26 -6.23
C LEU A 450 -29.86 3.55 -6.36
N TYR A 451 -30.77 4.12 -7.15
CA TYR A 451 -32.10 3.55 -7.41
C TYR A 451 -31.98 2.15 -8.00
N THR A 452 -31.23 1.98 -9.10
CA THR A 452 -31.12 0.68 -9.79
C THR A 452 -30.45 -0.39 -8.93
N THR A 453 -29.58 0.00 -8.00
CA THR A 453 -28.95 -0.91 -7.04
C THR A 453 -29.94 -1.35 -5.96
N LEU A 454 -30.64 -0.40 -5.33
CA LEU A 454 -31.60 -0.70 -4.25
C LEU A 454 -32.87 -1.40 -4.75
N SER A 455 -33.32 -1.11 -5.97
CA SER A 455 -34.52 -1.71 -6.53
C SER A 455 -34.28 -3.09 -7.16
N ASN A 456 -33.05 -3.61 -7.14
CA ASN A 456 -32.71 -4.87 -7.79
C ASN A 456 -33.39 -6.06 -7.09
N PRO A 457 -34.21 -6.87 -7.80
CA PRO A 457 -34.89 -8.02 -7.21
C PRO A 457 -33.96 -9.13 -6.70
N PHE A 458 -32.70 -9.15 -7.17
CA PHE A 458 -31.67 -10.11 -6.74
C PHE A 458 -30.66 -9.50 -5.76
N GLY A 459 -30.89 -8.27 -5.28
CA GLY A 459 -29.95 -7.57 -4.42
C GLY A 459 -29.65 -8.29 -3.11
N THR A 460 -30.61 -9.07 -2.58
CA THR A 460 -30.46 -9.82 -1.32
C THR A 460 -29.46 -10.97 -1.43
N ALA A 461 -29.09 -11.41 -2.65
CA ALA A 461 -28.03 -12.38 -2.87
C ALA A 461 -26.64 -11.85 -2.50
N HIS A 462 -26.45 -10.53 -2.47
CA HIS A 462 -25.23 -9.89 -1.98
C HIS A 462 -25.56 -8.65 -1.12
N PRO A 463 -25.95 -8.85 0.16
CA PRO A 463 -26.31 -7.76 1.06
C PRO A 463 -25.30 -6.62 1.20
N PRO A 464 -23.96 -6.84 1.12
CA PRO A 464 -22.99 -5.74 1.15
C PRO A 464 -23.20 -4.67 0.07
N LEU A 465 -23.69 -5.04 -1.11
CA LEU A 465 -23.95 -4.09 -2.20
C LEU A 465 -25.11 -3.15 -1.85
N LEU A 466 -26.22 -3.71 -1.36
CA LEU A 466 -27.37 -2.94 -0.91
C LEU A 466 -27.00 -2.02 0.26
N ARG A 467 -26.13 -2.50 1.14
CA ARG A 467 -25.61 -1.71 2.26
C ARG A 467 -24.78 -0.53 1.80
N ALA A 468 -23.86 -0.74 0.86
CA ALA A 468 -23.06 0.32 0.26
C ALA A 468 -23.95 1.36 -0.46
N ALA A 469 -24.98 0.91 -1.20
CA ALA A 469 -25.95 1.79 -1.83
C ALA A 469 -26.78 2.60 -0.82
N THR A 470 -27.18 1.97 0.28
CA THR A 470 -27.93 2.65 1.36
C THR A 470 -27.07 3.73 2.02
N ALA A 471 -25.81 3.41 2.35
CA ALA A 471 -24.86 4.39 2.91
C ALA A 471 -24.57 5.55 1.94
N ALA A 472 -24.39 5.25 0.66
CA ALA A 472 -24.23 6.27 -0.39
C ALA A 472 -25.48 7.17 -0.49
N THR A 473 -26.68 6.59 -0.43
CA THR A 473 -27.96 7.32 -0.44
C THR A 473 -28.08 8.26 0.76
N GLN A 474 -27.75 7.79 1.96
CA GLN A 474 -27.74 8.65 3.16
C GLN A 474 -26.77 9.83 3.01
N THR A 475 -25.59 9.58 2.45
CA THR A 475 -24.56 10.61 2.26
C THR A 475 -24.97 11.62 1.20
N VAL A 476 -25.60 11.17 0.11
CA VAL A 476 -26.23 12.05 -0.89
C VAL A 476 -27.32 12.92 -0.25
N ILE A 477 -28.20 12.36 0.58
CA ILE A 477 -29.24 13.14 1.27
C ILE A 477 -28.62 14.23 2.15
N LYS A 478 -27.60 13.89 2.95
CA LYS A 478 -26.89 14.85 3.83
C LYS A 478 -26.26 16.00 3.02
N ASN A 479 -25.54 15.66 1.97
CA ASN A 479 -24.70 16.63 1.24
C ASN A 479 -25.48 17.40 0.18
N ALA A 480 -26.54 16.81 -0.39
CA ALA A 480 -27.38 17.43 -1.40
C ALA A 480 -28.75 17.88 -0.88
N HIS A 481 -28.90 18.00 0.44
CA HIS A 481 -30.13 18.36 1.13
C HIS A 481 -30.93 19.55 0.52
N PRO A 482 -30.33 20.62 -0.05
CA PRO A 482 -31.16 21.73 -0.58
C PRO A 482 -31.89 21.36 -1.87
N ARG A 483 -31.40 20.36 -2.63
CA ARG A 483 -31.94 19.97 -3.94
C ARG A 483 -32.52 18.55 -3.95
N ILE A 484 -32.41 17.81 -2.85
CA ILE A 484 -32.81 16.39 -2.80
C ILE A 484 -34.32 16.16 -2.96
N TRP A 485 -35.15 17.16 -2.62
CA TRP A 485 -36.61 17.09 -2.72
C TRP A 485 -37.15 16.73 -4.11
N ARG A 486 -36.38 17.05 -5.16
CA ARG A 486 -36.71 16.71 -6.56
C ARG A 486 -36.60 15.21 -6.85
N TRP A 487 -35.81 14.51 -6.07
CA TRP A 487 -35.46 13.09 -6.24
C TRP A 487 -36.06 12.20 -5.16
N ARG A 488 -36.97 12.75 -4.34
CA ARG A 488 -37.57 12.02 -3.20
C ARG A 488 -38.33 10.78 -3.66
N GLY A 489 -38.99 10.84 -4.83
CA GLY A 489 -39.78 9.74 -5.37
C GLY A 489 -38.90 8.54 -5.70
N GLU A 490 -37.78 8.75 -6.39
CA GLU A 490 -36.81 7.72 -6.74
C GLU A 490 -36.14 7.13 -5.49
N ILE A 491 -35.79 7.97 -4.51
CA ILE A 491 -35.19 7.50 -3.25
C ILE A 491 -36.18 6.63 -2.46
N LEU A 492 -37.42 7.09 -2.32
CA LEU A 492 -38.48 6.34 -1.63
C LEU A 492 -38.77 5.04 -2.37
N SER A 493 -38.88 5.07 -3.70
CA SER A 493 -39.13 3.90 -4.53
C SER A 493 -38.00 2.87 -4.38
N GLY A 494 -36.74 3.28 -4.48
CA GLY A 494 -35.59 2.38 -4.31
C GLY A 494 -35.56 1.77 -2.91
N SER A 495 -35.80 2.58 -1.87
CA SER A 495 -35.81 2.11 -0.47
C SER A 495 -36.95 1.12 -0.21
N SER A 496 -38.15 1.38 -0.75
CA SER A 496 -39.31 0.48 -0.65
C SER A 496 -39.09 -0.82 -1.38
N SER A 497 -38.61 -0.77 -2.64
CA SER A 497 -38.30 -1.98 -3.39
C SER A 497 -37.27 -2.84 -2.65
N CYS A 498 -36.19 -2.22 -2.14
CA CYS A 498 -35.20 -2.92 -1.33
C CYS A 498 -35.84 -3.58 -0.10
N TRP A 499 -36.67 -2.84 0.64
CA TRP A 499 -37.36 -3.36 1.81
C TRP A 499 -38.24 -4.57 1.50
N LEU A 500 -39.04 -4.50 0.44
CA LEU A 500 -39.94 -5.56 0.01
C LEU A 500 -39.16 -6.81 -0.43
N HIS A 501 -38.07 -6.63 -1.17
CA HIS A 501 -37.20 -7.76 -1.56
C HIS A 501 -36.58 -8.43 -0.33
N ILE A 502 -36.19 -7.66 0.69
CA ILE A 502 -35.69 -8.22 1.96
C ILE A 502 -36.81 -8.93 2.72
N ALA A 503 -38.03 -8.39 2.74
CA ALA A 503 -39.17 -9.00 3.42
C ALA A 503 -39.61 -10.33 2.75
N ALA A 504 -39.46 -10.42 1.43
CA ALA A 504 -39.72 -11.62 0.65
C ALA A 504 -38.58 -12.66 0.69
N ASP A 505 -37.41 -12.30 1.25
CA ASP A 505 -36.26 -13.21 1.31
C ASP A 505 -36.43 -14.25 2.43
N GLU A 506 -36.51 -15.53 2.06
CA GLU A 506 -36.69 -16.65 2.98
C GLU A 506 -35.34 -17.24 3.47
N ASN A 507 -34.20 -16.70 3.03
CA ASN A 507 -32.89 -17.25 3.36
C ASN A 507 -32.47 -16.90 4.79
N LYS A 508 -32.40 -17.92 5.64
CA LYS A 508 -32.03 -17.78 7.06
C LYS A 508 -30.57 -17.41 7.28
N GLU A 509 -29.68 -17.67 6.32
CA GLU A 509 -28.24 -17.39 6.46
C GLU A 509 -27.93 -15.90 6.35
N SER A 510 -28.66 -15.17 5.50
CA SER A 510 -28.50 -13.72 5.30
C SER A 510 -29.30 -12.88 6.30
N ALA A 511 -30.26 -13.47 7.01
CA ALA A 511 -31.14 -12.81 7.97
C ALA A 511 -30.47 -11.75 8.89
N PRO A 512 -29.35 -12.02 9.60
CA PRO A 512 -28.75 -11.01 10.48
C PRO A 512 -28.19 -9.79 9.72
N GLN A 513 -27.65 -10.00 8.52
CA GLN A 513 -27.15 -8.91 7.67
C GLN A 513 -28.32 -8.09 7.10
N LEU A 514 -29.40 -8.76 6.73
CA LEU A 514 -30.62 -8.17 6.20
C LEU A 514 -31.40 -7.38 7.25
N ASP A 515 -31.44 -7.82 8.51
CA ASP A 515 -32.05 -7.08 9.62
C ASP A 515 -31.30 -5.77 9.89
N LYS A 516 -29.96 -5.81 9.83
CA LYS A 516 -29.15 -4.59 9.91
C LYS A 516 -29.44 -3.64 8.76
N LEU A 517 -29.58 -4.18 7.54
CA LEU A 517 -29.93 -3.39 6.36
C LEU A 517 -31.33 -2.75 6.49
N LYS A 518 -32.32 -3.45 7.04
CA LYS A 518 -33.64 -2.88 7.36
C LYS A 518 -33.52 -1.66 8.28
N SER A 519 -32.71 -1.76 9.35
CA SER A 519 -32.46 -0.62 10.23
C SER A 519 -31.78 0.56 9.51
N GLU A 520 -30.84 0.29 8.60
CA GLU A 520 -30.17 1.33 7.82
C GLU A 520 -31.12 1.99 6.78
N LEU A 521 -32.06 1.22 6.20
CA LEU A 521 -33.12 1.75 5.33
C LEU A 521 -34.09 2.66 6.10
N GLN A 522 -34.52 2.25 7.29
CA GLN A 522 -35.34 3.10 8.18
C GLN A 522 -34.61 4.39 8.54
N GLN A 523 -33.31 4.34 8.81
CA GLN A 523 -32.52 5.54 9.04
C GLN A 523 -32.49 6.45 7.81
N THR A 524 -32.40 5.87 6.61
CA THR A 524 -32.40 6.61 5.34
C THR A 524 -33.72 7.33 5.10
N THR A 525 -34.86 6.67 5.32
CA THR A 525 -36.19 7.29 5.18
C THR A 525 -36.44 8.37 6.22
N ARG A 526 -36.03 8.13 7.49
CA ARG A 526 -36.08 9.16 8.55
C ARG A 526 -35.22 10.38 8.23
N LEU A 527 -34.02 10.16 7.70
CA LEU A 527 -33.12 11.23 7.28
C LEU A 527 -33.73 12.05 6.12
N LEU A 528 -34.29 11.38 5.10
CA LEU A 528 -34.99 12.05 4.02
C LEU A 528 -36.17 12.87 4.54
N LYS A 529 -37.01 12.28 5.39
CA LYS A 529 -38.12 12.97 6.05
C LYS A 529 -37.66 14.22 6.79
N HIS A 530 -36.60 14.10 7.58
CA HIS A 530 -36.05 15.22 8.32
C HIS A 530 -35.59 16.36 7.40
N VAL A 531 -34.87 16.06 6.32
CA VAL A 531 -34.42 17.08 5.35
C VAL A 531 -35.61 17.77 4.67
N LEU A 532 -36.62 17.01 4.25
CA LEU A 532 -37.79 17.56 3.56
C LEU A 532 -38.70 18.39 4.49
N GLN A 533 -38.73 18.07 5.79
CA GLN A 533 -39.44 18.85 6.81
C GLN A 533 -38.75 20.15 7.19
N ASN A 534 -37.45 20.29 6.88
CA ASN A 534 -36.63 21.43 7.24
C ASN A 534 -36.04 22.08 5.96
N PRO A 535 -36.88 22.68 5.10
CA PRO A 535 -36.43 23.24 3.83
C PRO A 535 -35.48 24.43 4.04
N VAL A 536 -34.37 24.44 3.30
CA VAL A 536 -33.31 25.45 3.43
C VAL A 536 -33.38 26.43 2.25
N PRO A 537 -33.46 27.75 2.50
CA PRO A 537 -33.43 28.76 1.44
C PRO A 537 -32.08 28.77 0.72
N ILE A 538 -32.09 28.63 -0.61
CA ILE A 538 -30.88 28.59 -1.45
C ILE A 538 -30.49 30.00 -1.93
N ALA A 539 -31.48 30.85 -2.21
CA ALA A 539 -31.31 32.23 -2.62
C ALA A 539 -32.46 33.09 -2.07
N GLY A 540 -32.16 34.04 -1.20
CA GLY A 540 -33.15 34.87 -0.50
C GLY A 540 -33.57 34.30 0.86
N ASP A 541 -34.62 34.87 1.45
CA ASP A 541 -35.07 34.53 2.82
C ASP A 541 -36.10 33.38 2.85
N THR A 542 -36.64 32.96 1.70
CA THR A 542 -37.71 31.96 1.62
C THR A 542 -37.29 30.70 0.85
N PRO A 543 -37.68 29.49 1.29
CA PRO A 543 -37.51 28.25 0.55
C PRO A 543 -38.07 28.26 -0.88
N GLU A 544 -37.51 27.44 -1.78
CA GLU A 544 -38.08 27.26 -3.13
C GLU A 544 -39.53 26.71 -3.02
N PRO A 545 -40.50 27.15 -3.84
CA PRO A 545 -41.88 26.66 -3.77
C PRO A 545 -42.00 25.13 -3.85
N GLY A 546 -41.13 24.48 -4.62
CA GLY A 546 -41.10 23.02 -4.71
C GLY A 546 -40.61 22.32 -3.44
N GLN A 547 -39.78 22.97 -2.62
CA GLN A 547 -39.43 22.46 -1.29
C GLN A 547 -40.64 22.53 -0.34
N GLN A 548 -41.41 23.62 -0.39
CA GLN A 548 -42.62 23.79 0.42
C GLN A 548 -43.68 22.75 0.03
N GLN A 549 -43.91 22.58 -1.28
CA GLN A 549 -44.82 21.56 -1.78
C GLN A 549 -44.40 20.16 -1.32
N ALA A 550 -43.12 19.82 -1.43
CA ALA A 550 -42.61 18.52 -0.97
C ALA A 550 -42.76 18.32 0.54
N MET A 551 -42.65 19.39 1.34
CA MET A 551 -42.88 19.35 2.78
C MET A 551 -44.36 19.06 3.10
N GLU A 552 -45.27 19.72 2.39
CA GLU A 552 -46.73 19.59 2.58
C GLU A 552 -47.26 18.23 2.12
N SER A 553 -46.83 17.73 0.95
CA SER A 553 -47.33 16.48 0.37
C SER A 553 -46.71 15.21 0.97
N MET A 554 -45.59 15.33 1.69
CA MET A 554 -44.81 14.17 2.15
C MET A 554 -45.62 13.15 2.96
N GLN A 555 -46.43 13.62 3.91
CA GLN A 555 -47.15 12.71 4.80
C GLN A 555 -48.22 11.91 4.03
N GLU A 556 -48.86 12.55 3.06
CA GLU A 556 -49.82 11.91 2.15
C GLU A 556 -49.11 10.93 1.20
N GLU A 557 -47.95 11.30 0.64
CA GLU A 557 -47.14 10.43 -0.21
C GLU A 557 -46.70 9.16 0.53
N LEU A 558 -46.21 9.28 1.77
CA LEU A 558 -45.81 8.13 2.58
C LEU A 558 -47.01 7.24 2.95
N GLN A 559 -48.16 7.85 3.29
CA GLN A 559 -49.37 7.09 3.58
C GLN A 559 -49.84 6.31 2.35
N SER A 560 -49.82 6.93 1.17
CA SER A 560 -50.16 6.26 -0.09
C SER A 560 -49.27 5.05 -0.39
N LEU A 561 -47.99 5.08 -0.01
CA LEU A 561 -47.09 3.93 -0.17
C LEU A 561 -47.41 2.81 0.83
N VAL A 562 -47.71 3.14 2.08
CA VAL A 562 -48.15 2.15 3.09
C VAL A 562 -49.50 1.53 2.73
N ASP A 563 -50.41 2.31 2.17
CA ASP A 563 -51.73 1.82 1.73
C ASP A 563 -51.60 0.90 0.51
N ALA A 564 -50.56 1.08 -0.32
CA ALA A 564 -50.27 0.21 -1.45
C ALA A 564 -49.65 -1.14 -0.99
N ASP A 565 -48.82 -1.14 0.05
CA ASP A 565 -48.26 -2.36 0.65
C ASP A 565 -48.01 -2.20 2.16
N LEU A 566 -48.71 -3.02 2.95
CA LEU A 566 -48.67 -2.97 4.43
C LEU A 566 -47.29 -3.32 4.99
N GLU A 567 -46.43 -4.04 4.27
CA GLU A 567 -45.05 -4.34 4.69
C GLU A 567 -44.21 -3.06 4.83
N LEU A 568 -44.53 -2.01 4.08
CA LEU A 568 -43.84 -0.71 4.13
C LEU A 568 -44.15 0.08 5.39
N LYS A 569 -45.17 -0.32 6.17
CA LYS A 569 -45.51 0.32 7.45
C LYS A 569 -44.32 0.36 8.40
N LEU A 570 -43.50 -0.69 8.44
CA LEU A 570 -42.32 -0.74 9.29
C LEU A 570 -41.15 0.09 8.77
N LEU A 571 -41.09 0.39 7.46
CA LEU A 571 -40.05 1.23 6.87
C LEU A 571 -40.25 2.72 7.18
N TYR A 572 -41.52 3.16 7.23
CA TYR A 572 -41.88 4.59 7.34
C TYR A 572 -42.30 5.06 8.73
N ASN A 573 -42.47 4.14 9.68
CA ASN A 573 -42.66 4.44 11.11
C ASN A 573 -41.31 4.46 11.86
#